data_AF-A0ABD1IYQ5-F1
#
_entry.id   AF-A0ABD1IYQ5-F1
#
_cell.length_a   1.000
_cell.length_b   1.000
_cell.length_c   1.000
_cell.angle_alpha   90.00
_cell.angle_beta   90.00
_cell.angle_gamma   90.00
#
_symmetry.space_group_name_H-M   'P 1'
#
loop_
_entity.id
_entity.type
_entity.pdbx_description
1 polymer ?
#
loop_
_entity_poly.entity_id
_entity_poly.type
_entity_poly.pdbx_seq_one_letter_code
_entity_poly.pdbx_strand_id
1 'polypeptide(L)'
;MASVAIRCLSFSKNAKILLSPLRLSAVPAKNYGVEVTNYGEEIIHTGQVYDENDIRRVRFVGKNKEVNKNFAINLVAEEPVTDVGARVVSCDGGGGALGHPKVYINLDKTTKVGTCGYCGLQFKQDPHHH
;
A
#
# COMPACT_ATOMS: atom_id res chain seq x y z
N MET A 1 14.31 70.89 15.84
CA MET A 1 13.96 71.26 17.23
C MET A 1 12.45 71.25 17.35
N ALA A 2 11.95 70.82 18.51
CA ALA A 2 10.54 70.64 18.93
C ALA A 2 9.97 69.22 18.73
N SER A 3 10.09 68.48 19.82
CA SER A 3 9.48 67.21 20.20
C SER A 3 7.99 67.40 20.52
N VAL A 4 7.14 66.45 20.12
CA VAL A 4 5.90 66.13 20.84
C VAL A 4 5.75 64.61 20.87
N ALA A 5 6.02 64.04 22.04
CA ALA A 5 5.68 62.68 22.41
C ALA A 5 4.22 62.59 22.88
N ILE A 6 3.76 61.35 23.14
CA ILE A 6 2.54 60.91 23.85
C ILE A 6 1.39 60.59 22.86
N ARG A 7 0.80 59.38 22.79
CA ARG A 7 0.44 58.41 23.84
C ARG A 7 0.34 57.00 23.23
N CYS A 8 1.03 56.03 23.82
CA CYS A 8 0.73 54.61 23.60
C CYS A 8 -0.68 54.30 24.13
N LEU A 9 -1.54 53.71 23.28
CA LEU A 9 -2.68 52.92 23.74
C LEU A 9 -2.31 51.45 23.51
N SER A 10 -2.01 50.76 24.61
CA SER A 10 -1.77 49.33 24.66
C SER A 10 -3.08 48.59 24.40
N PHE A 11 -3.34 48.24 23.13
CA PHE A 11 -4.40 47.29 22.82
C PHE A 11 -3.86 45.86 22.86
N SER A 12 -4.25 45.19 23.94
CA SER A 12 -4.41 43.75 24.13
C SER A 12 -3.42 42.78 23.48
N LYS A 13 -2.63 42.20 24.38
CA LYS A 13 -2.09 40.84 24.41
C LYS A 13 -2.85 39.81 23.53
N ASN A 14 -2.07 38.94 22.89
CA ASN A 14 -2.41 37.61 22.37
C ASN A 14 -2.90 37.48 20.90
N ALA A 15 -2.06 37.87 19.94
CA ALA A 15 -2.07 37.21 18.63
C ALA A 15 -1.23 35.92 18.72
N LYS A 16 -1.83 34.82 19.16
CA LYS A 16 -1.26 33.49 18.94
C LYS A 16 -1.43 33.17 17.45
N ILE A 17 -0.42 33.49 16.65
CA ILE A 17 -0.30 32.98 15.29
C ILE A 17 -0.14 31.45 15.43
N LEU A 18 -1.25 30.74 15.28
CA LEU A 18 -1.30 29.29 15.18
C LEU A 18 -0.70 28.91 13.82
N LEU A 19 0.63 28.88 13.74
CA LEU A 19 1.34 28.13 12.71
C LEU A 19 1.06 26.65 13.01
N SER A 20 -0.06 26.15 12.50
CA SER A 20 -0.28 24.72 12.39
C SER A 20 0.86 24.15 11.54
N PRO A 21 1.70 23.23 12.04
CA PRO A 21 2.59 22.52 11.16
C PRO A 21 1.70 21.73 10.20
N LEU A 22 1.71 22.10 8.92
CA LEU A 22 1.18 21.24 7.87
C LEU A 22 1.91 19.90 8.04
N ARG A 23 1.21 18.88 8.54
CA ARG A 23 1.71 17.50 8.48
C ARG A 23 1.74 17.16 6.99
N LEU A 24 2.88 17.37 6.35
CA LEU A 24 3.20 16.67 5.11
C LEU A 24 3.25 15.18 5.48
N SER A 25 2.16 14.46 5.23
CA SER A 25 2.24 13.02 5.09
C SER A 25 3.08 12.77 3.85
N ALA A 26 4.37 12.47 4.03
CA ALA A 26 5.18 11.91 2.97
C ALA A 26 4.59 10.52 2.66
N VAL A 27 3.66 10.46 1.71
CA VAL A 27 3.23 9.20 1.13
C VAL A 27 4.44 8.73 0.32
N PRO A 28 5.04 7.58 0.65
CA PRO A 28 6.12 7.05 -0.17
C PRO A 28 5.55 6.81 -1.58
N ALA A 29 6.10 7.50 -2.57
CA ALA A 29 5.79 7.22 -3.97
C ALA A 29 6.38 5.84 -4.30
N LYS A 30 5.54 4.80 -4.27
CA LYS A 30 5.94 3.45 -4.68
C LYS A 30 5.81 3.32 -6.19
N ASN A 31 6.85 2.78 -6.83
CA ASN A 31 6.86 2.53 -8.26
C ASN A 31 6.07 1.24 -8.57
N TYR A 32 4.80 1.37 -8.93
CA TYR A 32 4.00 0.27 -9.51
C TYR A 32 4.33 0.03 -10.99
N GLY A 33 5.60 0.25 -11.38
CA GLY A 33 6.04 0.09 -12.75
C GLY A 33 6.14 -1.38 -13.11
N VAL A 34 5.61 -1.74 -14.27
CA VAL A 34 5.89 -3.05 -14.88
C VAL A 34 7.36 -3.06 -15.26
N GLU A 35 8.06 -4.14 -14.91
CA GLU A 35 9.46 -4.32 -15.32
C GLU A 35 9.55 -4.44 -16.85
N VAL A 36 10.53 -3.75 -17.43
CA VAL A 36 10.74 -3.71 -18.88
C VAL A 36 12.12 -4.27 -19.19
N THR A 37 12.20 -5.10 -20.23
CA THR A 37 13.47 -5.66 -20.70
C THR A 37 14.34 -4.61 -21.40
N ASN A 38 15.62 -4.93 -21.62
CA ASN A 38 16.57 -4.04 -22.29
C ASN A 38 16.13 -3.60 -23.71
N TYR A 39 15.35 -4.43 -24.40
CA TYR A 39 14.81 -4.15 -25.74
C TYR A 39 13.38 -3.60 -25.70
N GLY A 40 12.90 -3.15 -24.53
CA GLY A 40 11.68 -2.37 -24.39
C GLY A 40 10.39 -3.18 -24.30
N GLU A 41 10.44 -4.48 -24.00
CA GLU A 41 9.24 -5.31 -23.84
C GLU A 41 8.85 -5.42 -22.36
N GLU A 42 7.57 -5.17 -22.05
CA GLU A 42 7.02 -5.33 -20.70
C GLU A 42 6.96 -6.82 -20.31
N ILE A 43 7.47 -7.12 -19.11
CA ILE A 43 7.42 -8.44 -18.49
C ILE A 43 6.04 -8.62 -17.84
N ILE A 44 5.36 -9.73 -18.10
CA ILE A 44 4.03 -9.95 -17.51
C ILE A 44 4.13 -10.31 -16.03
N HIS A 45 3.02 -10.22 -15.28
CA HIS A 45 2.98 -10.50 -13.85
C HIS A 45 3.47 -11.90 -13.41
N THR A 46 3.52 -12.87 -14.33
CA THR A 46 4.10 -14.21 -14.09
C THR A 46 5.59 -14.30 -14.38
N GLY A 47 6.21 -13.24 -14.90
CA GLY A 47 7.62 -13.19 -15.29
C GLY A 47 7.89 -13.55 -16.76
N GLN A 48 6.86 -13.88 -17.56
CA GLN A 48 7.08 -14.28 -18.96
C GLN A 48 7.37 -13.08 -19.87
N VAL A 49 8.39 -13.26 -20.70
CA VAL A 49 8.72 -12.40 -21.85
C VAL A 49 9.33 -13.28 -22.95
N TYR A 50 9.26 -12.84 -24.20
CA TYR A 50 9.94 -13.55 -25.29
C TYR A 50 11.41 -13.18 -25.33
N ASP A 51 12.29 -14.11 -25.71
CA ASP A 51 13.71 -13.79 -25.89
C ASP A 51 13.89 -12.77 -27.02
N GLU A 52 14.98 -12.00 -26.97
CA GLU A 52 15.24 -10.92 -27.93
C GLU A 52 15.16 -11.40 -29.38
N ASN A 53 15.73 -12.58 -29.65
CA ASN A 53 15.80 -13.20 -30.99
C ASN A 53 14.63 -14.17 -31.28
N ASP A 54 13.58 -14.19 -30.46
CA ASP A 54 12.44 -15.07 -30.68
C ASP A 54 11.55 -14.56 -31.82
N ILE A 55 11.42 -15.37 -32.87
CA ILE A 55 10.56 -15.08 -34.04
C ILE A 55 9.12 -14.77 -33.65
N ARG A 56 8.64 -15.28 -32.51
CA ARG A 56 7.28 -15.09 -32.01
C ARG A 56 6.97 -13.63 -31.68
N ARG A 57 7.98 -12.79 -31.45
CA ARG A 57 7.83 -11.34 -31.19
C ARG A 57 7.23 -10.56 -32.36
N VAL A 58 7.38 -11.08 -33.59
CA VAL A 58 6.85 -10.46 -34.81
C VAL A 58 5.35 -10.15 -34.72
N ARG A 59 4.58 -10.92 -33.93
CA ARG A 59 3.14 -10.71 -33.72
C ARG A 59 2.79 -9.36 -33.09
N PHE A 60 3.73 -8.74 -32.37
CA PHE A 60 3.56 -7.47 -31.68
C PHE A 60 4.22 -6.30 -32.44
N VAL A 61 4.88 -6.55 -33.57
CA VAL A 61 5.43 -5.46 -34.39
C VAL A 61 4.27 -4.64 -34.96
N GLY A 62 4.28 -3.32 -34.71
CA GLY A 62 3.19 -2.41 -35.08
C GLY A 62 1.92 -2.57 -34.24
N LYS A 63 1.97 -3.33 -33.14
CA LYS A 63 0.86 -3.54 -32.19
C LYS A 63 1.38 -3.40 -30.75
N ASN A 64 0.46 -3.36 -29.80
CA ASN A 64 0.80 -3.33 -28.37
C ASN A 64 0.63 -4.73 -27.77
N LYS A 65 1.59 -5.16 -26.96
CA LYS A 65 1.43 -6.31 -26.07
C LYS A 65 0.67 -5.82 -24.84
N GLU A 66 -0.54 -6.33 -24.63
CA GLU A 66 -1.35 -5.92 -23.49
C GLU A 66 -0.87 -6.62 -22.22
N VAL A 67 -0.48 -5.82 -21.23
CA VAL A 67 -0.04 -6.29 -19.91
C VAL A 67 -0.80 -5.50 -18.84
N ASN A 68 -1.34 -6.23 -17.85
CA ASN A 68 -1.94 -5.59 -16.69
C ASN A 68 -0.84 -4.98 -15.81
N LYS A 69 -0.91 -3.66 -15.56
CA LYS A 69 0.08 -2.93 -14.75
C LYS A 69 -0.08 -3.12 -13.24
N ASN A 70 -1.26 -3.56 -12.81
CA ASN A 70 -1.60 -3.74 -11.40
C ASN A 70 -1.32 -5.18 -10.97
N PHE A 71 -0.11 -5.45 -10.51
CA PHE A 71 0.30 -6.79 -10.08
C PHE A 71 -0.24 -7.10 -8.68
N ALA A 72 -1.05 -8.15 -8.55
CA ALA A 72 -1.68 -8.55 -7.29
C ALA A 72 -0.67 -8.86 -6.17
N ILE A 73 0.52 -9.38 -6.51
CA ILE A 73 1.58 -9.66 -5.53
C ILE A 73 2.00 -8.41 -4.76
N ASN A 74 2.08 -7.26 -5.44
CA ASN A 74 2.48 -6.00 -4.84
C ASN A 74 1.33 -5.42 -3.98
N LEU A 75 0.10 -5.54 -4.47
CA LEU A 75 -1.08 -5.02 -3.78
C LEU A 75 -1.37 -5.80 -2.49
N VAL A 76 -1.28 -7.13 -2.52
CA VAL A 76 -1.49 -7.96 -1.32
C VAL A 76 -0.38 -7.75 -0.29
N ALA A 77 0.87 -7.56 -0.74
CA ALA A 77 2.00 -7.27 0.15
C ALA A 77 1.92 -5.87 0.78
N GLU A 78 1.15 -4.96 0.19
CA GLU A 78 0.94 -3.62 0.71
C GLU A 78 -0.10 -3.58 1.83
N GLU A 79 -1.06 -4.51 1.82
CA GLU A 79 -2.05 -4.62 2.89
C GLU A 79 -1.38 -4.95 4.24
N PRO A 80 -1.75 -4.24 5.32
CA PRO A 80 -1.16 -4.47 6.62
C PRO A 80 -1.57 -5.83 7.20
N VAL A 81 -0.67 -6.43 7.97
CA VAL A 81 -0.98 -7.63 8.76
C VAL A 81 -2.00 -7.24 9.84
N THR A 82 -3.10 -7.99 9.93
CA THR A 82 -4.14 -7.75 10.94
C THR A 82 -3.81 -8.51 12.23
N ASP A 83 -3.65 -7.78 13.32
CA ASP A 83 -3.49 -8.37 14.65
C ASP A 83 -4.85 -8.78 15.23
N VAL A 84 -4.93 -10.01 15.77
CA VAL A 84 -6.15 -10.58 16.35
C VAL A 84 -5.84 -11.19 17.71
N GLY A 85 -6.72 -11.01 18.70
CA GLY A 85 -6.54 -11.61 20.04
C GLY A 85 -6.86 -13.12 20.08
N ALA A 86 -7.53 -13.66 19.07
CA ALA A 86 -7.94 -15.05 19.02
C ALA A 86 -6.85 -15.96 18.43
N ARG A 87 -6.78 -17.19 18.95
CA ARG A 87 -5.91 -18.27 18.44
C ARG A 87 -6.27 -18.74 17.02
N VAL A 88 -7.55 -18.63 16.66
CA VAL A 88 -8.09 -19.01 15.34
C VAL A 88 -8.94 -17.86 14.82
N VAL A 89 -8.68 -17.42 13.58
CA VAL A 89 -9.45 -16.37 12.90
C VAL A 89 -10.28 -16.96 11.76
N SER A 90 -11.50 -16.47 11.57
CA SER A 90 -12.31 -16.80 10.40
C SER A 90 -12.20 -15.71 9.34
N CYS A 91 -11.86 -16.07 8.11
CA CYS A 91 -11.82 -15.17 6.96
C CYS A 91 -12.83 -15.63 5.90
N ASP A 92 -13.61 -14.71 5.37
CA ASP A 92 -14.55 -14.90 4.26
C ASP A 92 -14.28 -13.94 3.09
N GLY A 93 -13.21 -13.14 3.17
CA GLY A 93 -12.86 -12.15 2.15
C GLY A 93 -13.71 -10.88 2.18
N GLY A 94 -14.61 -10.74 3.17
CA GLY A 94 -15.52 -9.60 3.29
C GLY A 94 -16.78 -9.76 2.43
N GLY A 95 -17.84 -9.04 2.80
CA GLY A 95 -19.10 -9.05 2.06
C GLY A 95 -19.91 -10.35 2.18
N GLY A 96 -19.56 -11.24 3.12
CA GLY A 96 -20.28 -12.49 3.38
C GLY A 96 -20.28 -13.41 2.16
N ALA A 97 -21.42 -13.51 1.46
CA ALA A 97 -21.56 -14.35 0.27
C ALA A 97 -20.83 -13.80 -0.98
N LEU A 98 -20.39 -12.54 -0.98
CA LEU A 98 -19.65 -11.93 -2.08
C LEU A 98 -18.14 -12.22 -2.07
N GLY A 99 -17.63 -12.76 -0.95
CA GLY A 99 -16.24 -13.13 -0.80
C GLY A 99 -15.97 -14.58 -1.18
N HIS A 100 -15.04 -15.20 -0.47
CA HIS A 100 -14.70 -16.61 -0.64
C HIS A 100 -15.35 -17.47 0.46
N PRO A 101 -15.38 -18.81 0.32
CA PRO A 101 -15.88 -19.68 1.38
C PRO A 101 -15.19 -19.41 2.72
N LYS A 102 -15.97 -19.29 3.80
CA LYS A 102 -15.43 -19.04 5.14
C LYS A 102 -14.40 -20.10 5.49
N VAL A 103 -13.17 -19.68 5.77
CA VAL A 103 -12.08 -20.54 6.25
C VAL A 103 -11.57 -20.10 7.61
N TYR A 104 -10.98 -21.04 8.33
CA TYR A 104 -10.40 -20.83 9.64
C TYR A 104 -8.89 -20.97 9.55
N ILE A 105 -8.17 -19.94 10.01
CA ILE A 105 -6.72 -19.85 9.93
C ILE A 105 -6.18 -19.98 11.36
N ASN A 106 -5.23 -20.91 11.54
CA ASN A 106 -4.60 -21.15 12.84
C ASN A 106 -3.41 -20.20 13.05
N LEU A 107 -3.35 -19.54 14.21
CA LEU A 107 -2.34 -18.53 14.56
C LEU A 107 -1.42 -18.95 15.72
N ASP A 108 -1.41 -20.24 16.07
CA ASP A 108 -0.56 -20.82 17.12
C ASP A 108 0.93 -20.51 17.00
N LYS A 109 1.40 -20.34 15.77
CA LYS A 109 2.81 -20.13 15.48
C LYS A 109 3.11 -18.64 15.50
N THR A 110 3.55 -18.11 16.63
CA THR A 110 3.93 -16.69 16.79
C THR A 110 5.09 -16.25 15.88
N THR A 111 5.86 -17.19 15.33
CA THR A 111 6.99 -16.92 14.42
C THR A 111 6.57 -16.63 12.98
N LYS A 112 5.34 -16.96 12.59
CA LYS A 112 4.84 -16.77 11.21
C LYS A 112 3.46 -16.11 11.24
N VAL A 113 3.17 -15.32 10.23
CA VAL A 113 1.81 -14.82 9.98
C VAL A 113 0.96 -15.93 9.37
N GLY A 114 -0.31 -15.98 9.74
CA GLY A 114 -1.30 -16.83 9.09
C GLY A 114 -1.85 -16.14 7.86
N THR A 115 -1.55 -16.67 6.68
CA THR A 115 -2.05 -16.12 5.41
C THR A 115 -3.33 -16.83 4.97
N CYS A 116 -4.34 -16.06 4.56
CA CYS A 116 -5.53 -16.61 3.94
C CYS A 116 -5.19 -17.15 2.53
N GLY A 117 -5.52 -18.41 2.25
CA GLY A 117 -5.29 -19.02 0.93
C GLY A 117 -6.13 -18.46 -0.22
N TYR A 118 -7.08 -17.56 0.07
CA TYR A 118 -7.95 -16.93 -0.93
C TYR A 118 -7.55 -15.47 -1.16
N CYS A 119 -7.74 -14.59 -0.17
CA CYS A 119 -7.45 -13.16 -0.33
C CYS A 119 -5.97 -12.82 -0.27
N GLY A 120 -5.13 -13.71 0.28
CA GLY A 120 -3.73 -13.41 0.59
C GLY A 120 -3.51 -12.49 1.80
N LEU A 121 -4.58 -12.01 2.45
CA LEU A 121 -4.51 -11.24 3.69
C LEU A 121 -3.80 -12.02 4.79
N GLN A 122 -3.06 -11.30 5.63
CA GLN A 122 -2.20 -11.87 6.66
C GLN A 122 -2.73 -11.50 8.05
N PHE A 123 -2.71 -12.47 8.95
CA PHE A 123 -3.18 -12.34 10.33
C PHE A 123 -2.09 -12.76 11.30
N LYS A 124 -2.04 -12.14 12.47
CA LYS A 124 -1.12 -12.48 13.54
C LYS A 124 -1.83 -12.45 14.89
N GLN A 125 -1.48 -13.37 15.79
CA GLN A 125 -2.03 -13.32 17.15
C GLN A 125 -1.31 -12.24 17.98
N ASP A 126 -2.07 -11.36 18.62
CA ASP A 126 -1.53 -10.38 19.57
C ASP A 126 -1.16 -11.09 20.89
N PRO A 127 0.12 -11.07 21.32
CA PRO A 127 0.58 -11.73 22.54
C PRO A 127 0.07 -11.06 23.83
N HIS A 128 -0.54 -9.87 23.78
CA HIS A 128 -0.96 -9.12 24.96
C HIS A 128 -2.38 -9.44 25.46
N HIS A 129 -3.10 -10.35 24.80
CA HIS A 129 -4.42 -10.82 25.24
C HIS A 129 -4.30 -12.14 26.05
N HIS A 130 -3.93 -12.01 27.31
CA HIS A 130 -4.08 -13.05 28.34
C HIS A 130 -4.99 -12.55 29.46
#